data_AF-L7F3G1-F1
#
_entry.id   AF-L7F3G1-F1
#
_cell.length_a   1.000
_cell.length_b   1.000
_cell.length_c   1.000
_cell.angle_alpha   90.00
_cell.angle_beta   90.00
_cell.angle_gamma   90.00
#
_symmetry.space_group_name_H-M   'P 1'
#
loop_
_entity.id
_entity.type
_entity.pdbx_description
1 polymer ?
#
loop_
_entity_poly.entity_id
_entity_poly.type
_entity_poly.pdbx_seq_one_letter_code
_entity_poly.pdbx_strand_id
1 'polypeptide(L)'
;MKERYIEQFMWGFQDSFRISIDLEVERAFEDIGFEAEARCILIGFEAAGEHQFPICVEQGEILYKPEDFADVAHLAIEKYKQNPESKIFNTDPRTHKLRQESLLNRMRAEALEDILGSLEGQEGSIFFASNSVQVGDYDVHVIIGTDKQAVARVPQIATTMIDRMPVIHSLLHAVVWEILGRAAKALYLPDAGAGLRVLGASTGEMVRTATEDMLRTMIYCIGYWFASDFHLLMNQLSALPYEGREGAGRLVLSKAENPAIDISLKLTTPVKSRNTLAIRKLLEGGGPTADVFCDGEQVYGLGAVRPDYDPASESVFVVTFLRRGYWELSHADVALLAVRDGIPSLPRHVLDEGYLADLCDRLFPDGDDDALLRAARAIGKHRHGAMLVISMDAKSEAKRLSPQSWVVEPGPLSTSLLTQLTDMDGAVLLDPRGNCHAIGVILDGVAKGEGDPARGSRLNNAVRYLGGSRPVTIVVVYSADGGIDILPQMHPRVLRSEVNGAVATYLHLATQRPPELELISRVWKVVESFQFYLSSDQCDVLNDARKELEEWRMENMQLTIRERSFRPDSRMDDSYWLPESD
;
A
#
# COMPACT_ATOMS: atom_id res chain seq x y z
N MET A 1 -29.31 -28.64 -8.81
CA MET A 1 -28.96 -27.62 -7.81
C MET A 1 -29.32 -28.19 -6.44
N LYS A 2 -28.34 -28.63 -5.65
CA LYS A 2 -28.58 -28.78 -4.20
C LYS A 2 -28.81 -27.38 -3.66
N GLU A 3 -29.90 -27.20 -2.91
CA GLU A 3 -30.20 -25.94 -2.24
C GLU A 3 -29.00 -25.56 -1.35
N ARG A 4 -28.37 -24.40 -1.62
CA ARG A 4 -27.33 -23.85 -0.75
C ARG A 4 -28.06 -23.24 0.44
N TYR A 5 -27.98 -23.90 1.59
CA TYR A 5 -28.67 -23.47 2.80
C TYR A 5 -27.81 -22.48 3.57
N ILE A 6 -28.31 -21.25 3.71
CA ILE A 6 -27.69 -20.24 4.56
C ILE A 6 -28.26 -20.38 5.97
N GLU A 7 -27.44 -20.87 6.90
CA GLU A 7 -27.75 -21.07 8.30
C GLU A 7 -27.82 -19.73 9.05
N GLN A 8 -26.78 -18.90 8.93
CA GLN A 8 -26.75 -17.54 9.47
C GLN A 8 -27.19 -16.55 8.37
N PHE A 9 -28.49 -16.50 8.15
CA PHE A 9 -29.10 -15.72 7.07
C PHE A 9 -29.38 -14.28 7.53
N MET A 10 -28.64 -13.32 6.95
CA MET A 10 -28.96 -11.89 7.07
C MET A 10 -29.81 -11.44 5.88
N TRP A 11 -29.40 -11.77 4.65
CA TRP A 11 -30.19 -11.61 3.42
C TRP A 11 -29.65 -12.50 2.29
N GLY A 12 -30.44 -12.67 1.22
CA GLY A 12 -30.16 -13.67 0.18
C GLY A 12 -28.93 -13.44 -0.73
N PHE A 13 -28.27 -12.29 -0.65
CA PHE A 13 -27.12 -11.93 -1.50
C PHE A 13 -25.87 -11.57 -0.69
N GLN A 14 -25.82 -11.94 0.59
CA GLN A 14 -24.69 -11.61 1.48
C GLN A 14 -23.35 -12.14 0.96
N ASP A 15 -23.30 -13.38 0.46
CA ASP A 15 -22.08 -14.00 -0.06
C ASP A 15 -21.57 -13.27 -1.32
N SER A 16 -22.46 -13.00 -2.28
CA SER A 16 -22.09 -12.32 -3.52
C SER A 16 -21.71 -10.86 -3.27
N PHE A 17 -22.34 -10.21 -2.29
CA PHE A 17 -21.96 -8.89 -1.81
C PHE A 17 -20.52 -8.91 -1.28
N ARG A 18 -20.22 -9.79 -0.31
CA ARG A 18 -18.89 -9.90 0.30
C ARG A 18 -17.80 -10.16 -0.75
N ILE A 19 -17.99 -11.16 -1.61
CA ILE A 19 -17.02 -11.52 -2.67
C ILE A 19 -16.74 -10.32 -3.59
N SER A 20 -17.77 -9.53 -3.90
CA SER A 20 -17.60 -8.33 -4.73
C SER A 20 -16.76 -7.26 -4.03
N ILE A 21 -16.93 -7.07 -2.72
CA ILE A 21 -16.10 -6.13 -1.96
C ILE A 21 -14.65 -6.64 -1.91
N ASP A 22 -14.45 -7.92 -1.64
CA ASP A 22 -13.13 -8.56 -1.54
C ASP A 22 -12.29 -8.33 -2.81
N LEU A 23 -12.89 -8.59 -3.98
CA LEU A 23 -12.26 -8.34 -5.29
C LEU A 23 -11.91 -6.87 -5.54
N GLU A 24 -12.76 -5.95 -5.08
CA GLU A 24 -12.50 -4.51 -5.26
C GLU A 24 -11.41 -4.00 -4.30
N VAL A 25 -11.30 -4.58 -3.11
CA VAL A 25 -10.18 -4.27 -2.19
C VAL A 25 -8.86 -4.79 -2.75
N GLU A 26 -8.82 -6.05 -3.20
CA GLU A 26 -7.63 -6.65 -3.84
C GLU A 26 -7.13 -5.77 -5.01
N ARG A 27 -8.04 -5.36 -5.90
CA ARG A 27 -7.71 -4.46 -7.03
C ARG A 27 -7.25 -3.08 -6.57
N ALA A 28 -7.89 -2.50 -5.57
CA ALA A 28 -7.54 -1.18 -5.10
C ALA A 28 -6.16 -1.16 -4.44
N PHE A 29 -5.79 -2.23 -3.73
CA PHE A 29 -4.47 -2.42 -3.14
C PHE A 29 -3.40 -2.52 -4.24
N GLU A 30 -3.65 -3.32 -5.27
CA GLU A 30 -2.77 -3.41 -6.44
C GLU A 30 -2.60 -2.05 -7.15
N ASP A 31 -3.70 -1.35 -7.42
CA ASP A 31 -3.71 -0.04 -8.11
C ASP A 31 -2.87 1.01 -7.38
N ILE A 32 -2.91 1.05 -6.04
CA ILE A 32 -2.10 1.99 -5.25
C ILE A 32 -0.69 1.49 -4.96
N GLY A 33 -0.37 0.23 -5.31
CA GLY A 33 0.92 -0.39 -5.01
C GLY A 33 1.10 -0.77 -3.53
N PHE A 34 0.01 -1.19 -2.86
CA PHE A 34 0.04 -1.75 -1.52
C PHE A 34 0.06 -3.28 -1.60
N GLU A 35 1.18 -3.89 -1.21
CA GLU A 35 1.38 -5.34 -1.27
C GLU A 35 0.99 -5.99 0.05
N ALA A 36 -0.28 -6.35 0.19
CA ALA A 36 -0.78 -7.16 1.30
C ALA A 36 -2.07 -7.91 0.91
N GLU A 37 -2.32 -9.03 1.57
CA GLU A 37 -3.60 -9.71 1.46
C GLU A 37 -4.69 -8.89 2.18
N ALA A 38 -5.89 -8.91 1.60
CA ALA A 38 -7.08 -8.33 2.20
C ALA A 38 -8.14 -9.41 2.40
N ARG A 39 -9.01 -9.19 3.39
CA ARG A 39 -10.19 -10.01 3.61
C ARG A 39 -11.39 -9.15 3.94
N CYS A 40 -12.53 -9.47 3.34
CA CYS A 40 -13.81 -8.86 3.67
C CYS A 40 -14.68 -9.79 4.51
N ILE A 41 -15.26 -9.25 5.59
CA ILE A 41 -16.14 -9.97 6.52
C ILE A 41 -17.44 -9.18 6.66
N LEU A 42 -18.57 -9.88 6.77
CA LEU A 42 -19.87 -9.29 7.10
C LEU A 42 -20.33 -9.80 8.45
N ILE A 43 -20.70 -8.87 9.35
CA ILE A 43 -21.24 -9.19 10.67
C ILE A 43 -22.56 -8.45 10.86
N GLY A 44 -23.63 -9.20 11.09
CA GLY A 44 -24.97 -8.69 11.35
C GLY A 44 -25.37 -8.82 12.80
N PHE A 45 -25.98 -7.78 13.36
CA PHE A 45 -26.63 -7.82 14.68
C PHE A 45 -28.14 -7.73 14.50
N GLU A 46 -28.90 -8.60 15.15
CA GLU A 46 -30.36 -8.60 15.10
C GLU A 46 -30.90 -7.22 15.54
N ALA A 47 -31.69 -6.61 14.65
CA ALA A 47 -32.28 -5.29 14.84
C ALA A 47 -33.82 -5.36 14.93
N ALA A 48 -34.43 -6.38 14.33
CA ALA A 48 -35.86 -6.65 14.36
C ALA A 48 -36.14 -8.15 14.20
N GLY A 49 -37.40 -8.57 14.41
CA GLY A 49 -37.79 -9.97 14.29
C GLY A 49 -37.45 -10.81 15.52
N GLU A 50 -37.65 -12.11 15.39
CA GLU A 50 -37.17 -13.13 16.34
C GLU A 50 -36.42 -14.17 15.51
N HIS A 51 -35.09 -14.08 15.52
CA HIS A 51 -34.21 -14.96 14.76
C HIS A 51 -33.49 -15.96 15.66
N GLN A 52 -33.09 -17.09 15.07
CA GLN A 52 -32.30 -18.09 15.79
C GLN A 52 -30.91 -17.56 16.18
N PHE A 53 -30.35 -16.69 15.34
CA PHE A 53 -29.01 -16.14 15.50
C PHE A 53 -29.09 -14.63 15.76
N PRO A 54 -28.87 -14.16 17.00
CA PRO A 54 -28.88 -12.73 17.30
C PRO A 54 -27.67 -11.99 16.73
N ILE A 55 -26.59 -12.74 16.45
CA ILE A 55 -25.42 -12.27 15.73
C ILE A 55 -25.18 -13.25 14.58
N CYS A 56 -25.03 -12.72 13.39
CA CYS A 56 -24.69 -13.48 12.18
C CYS A 56 -23.28 -13.08 11.73
N VAL A 57 -22.42 -14.06 11.54
CA VAL A 57 -21.17 -13.94 10.78
C VAL A 57 -21.44 -14.61 9.43
N GLU A 58 -21.16 -13.91 8.33
CA GLU A 58 -21.46 -14.46 7.00
C GLU A 58 -20.75 -15.81 6.75
N GLN A 59 -21.50 -16.69 6.07
CA GLN A 59 -21.08 -18.06 5.82
C GLN A 59 -19.88 -18.13 4.88
N GLY A 60 -18.84 -18.82 5.31
CA GLY A 60 -17.54 -18.82 4.61
C GLY A 60 -16.42 -18.37 5.52
N GLU A 61 -16.76 -17.59 6.56
CA GLU A 61 -15.84 -17.19 7.59
C GLU A 61 -15.85 -18.16 8.77
N ILE A 62 -14.84 -19.02 8.83
CA ILE A 62 -14.71 -20.07 9.85
C ILE A 62 -13.77 -19.63 10.99
N LEU A 63 -13.03 -18.54 10.78
CA LEU A 63 -12.14 -17.99 11.80
C LEU A 63 -12.92 -17.35 12.95
N TYR A 64 -14.15 -16.90 12.70
CA TYR A 64 -14.96 -16.22 13.70
C TYR A 64 -16.32 -16.89 13.85
N LYS A 65 -16.80 -16.91 15.07
CA LYS A 65 -18.09 -17.44 15.43
C LYS A 65 -18.93 -16.34 16.08
N PRO A 66 -20.27 -16.44 16.04
CA PRO A 66 -21.15 -15.48 16.71
C PRO A 66 -20.79 -15.23 18.18
N GLU A 67 -20.31 -16.26 18.88
CA GLU A 67 -19.93 -16.17 20.29
C GLU A 67 -18.75 -15.22 20.54
N ASP A 68 -17.83 -15.07 19.58
CA ASP A 68 -16.69 -14.16 19.68
C ASP A 68 -17.13 -12.70 19.79
N PHE A 69 -18.35 -12.39 19.34
CA PHE A 69 -18.90 -11.04 19.25
C PHE A 69 -19.95 -10.72 20.34
N ALA A 70 -20.17 -11.63 21.29
CA ALA A 70 -21.18 -11.46 22.34
C ALA A 70 -20.98 -10.16 23.16
N ASP A 71 -19.73 -9.75 23.38
CA ASP A 71 -19.37 -8.57 24.18
C ASP A 71 -19.34 -7.25 23.39
N VAL A 72 -19.53 -7.27 22.06
CA VAL A 72 -19.47 -6.07 21.20
C VAL A 72 -20.44 -4.99 21.67
N ALA A 73 -21.67 -5.38 22.01
CA ALA A 73 -22.70 -4.42 22.44
C ALA A 73 -22.33 -3.74 23.76
N HIS A 74 -21.75 -4.47 24.70
CA HIS A 74 -21.29 -3.93 25.97
C HIS A 74 -20.14 -2.95 25.76
N LEU A 75 -19.10 -3.36 25.02
CA LEU A 75 -17.92 -2.55 24.72
C LEU A 75 -18.29 -1.26 23.96
N ALA A 76 -19.24 -1.34 23.01
CA ALA A 76 -19.74 -0.17 22.29
C ALA A 76 -20.36 0.89 23.22
N ILE A 77 -21.13 0.46 24.23
CA ILE A 77 -21.72 1.37 25.22
C ILE A 77 -20.65 2.01 26.10
N GLU A 78 -19.62 1.25 26.50
CA GLU A 78 -18.49 1.79 27.27
C GLU A 78 -17.73 2.84 26.48
N LYS A 79 -17.36 2.53 25.23
CA LYS A 79 -16.72 3.46 24.29
C LYS A 79 -17.57 4.71 24.08
N TYR A 80 -18.88 4.57 23.86
CA TYR A 80 -19.80 5.70 23.73
C TYR A 80 -19.77 6.62 24.95
N LYS A 81 -19.84 6.08 26.17
CA LYS A 81 -19.82 6.87 27.42
C LYS A 81 -18.50 7.61 27.63
N GLN A 82 -17.39 7.02 27.19
CA GLN A 82 -16.05 7.60 27.30
C GLN A 82 -15.78 8.62 26.20
N ASN A 83 -16.46 8.53 25.05
CA ASN A 83 -16.27 9.42 23.91
C ASN A 83 -16.75 10.85 24.24
N PRO A 84 -15.90 11.90 24.07
CA PRO A 84 -16.30 13.29 24.32
C PRO A 84 -17.52 13.76 23.52
N GLU A 85 -17.74 13.23 22.32
CA GLU A 85 -18.88 13.59 21.45
C GLU A 85 -20.23 13.19 22.05
N SER A 86 -20.28 12.19 22.94
CA SER A 86 -21.51 11.76 23.60
C SER A 86 -22.09 12.84 24.53
N LYS A 87 -21.24 13.77 25.00
CA LYS A 87 -21.62 14.85 25.92
C LYS A 87 -22.19 16.07 25.19
N ILE A 88 -22.26 16.02 23.86
CA ILE A 88 -22.61 17.17 23.03
C ILE A 88 -24.11 17.26 22.86
N PHE A 89 -24.65 18.38 23.31
CA PHE A 89 -26.04 18.72 23.17
C PHE A 89 -26.28 19.46 21.85
N ASN A 90 -27.22 18.95 21.06
CA ASN A 90 -27.73 19.66 19.89
C ASN A 90 -29.15 20.12 20.21
N THR A 91 -29.45 21.39 19.92
CA THR A 91 -30.74 21.99 20.29
C THR A 91 -31.91 21.43 19.50
N ASP A 92 -31.68 21.00 18.26
CA ASP A 92 -32.67 20.28 17.45
C ASP A 92 -32.77 18.80 17.89
N PRO A 93 -33.93 18.33 18.37
CA PRO A 93 -34.08 16.97 18.92
C PRO A 93 -33.79 15.86 17.90
N ARG A 94 -34.16 16.06 16.63
CA ARG A 94 -33.95 15.07 15.57
C ARG A 94 -32.46 14.92 15.27
N THR A 95 -31.76 16.05 15.11
CA THR A 95 -30.32 16.10 14.89
C THR A 95 -29.57 15.51 16.08
N HIS A 96 -29.98 15.84 17.32
CA HIS A 96 -29.38 15.24 18.51
C HIS A 96 -29.52 13.71 18.50
N LYS A 97 -30.74 13.20 18.28
CA LYS A 97 -31.01 11.76 18.20
C LYS A 97 -30.15 11.07 17.14
N LEU A 98 -30.20 11.55 15.89
CA LEU A 98 -29.45 10.96 14.78
C LEU A 98 -27.93 10.98 15.01
N ARG A 99 -27.40 12.05 15.61
CA ARG A 99 -25.97 12.14 15.94
C ARG A 99 -25.58 11.14 17.01
N GLN A 100 -26.38 10.98 18.07
CA GLN A 100 -26.07 10.01 19.13
C GLN A 100 -26.22 8.56 18.64
N GLU A 101 -27.21 8.28 17.80
CA GLU A 101 -27.36 6.98 17.13
C GLU A 101 -26.17 6.67 16.21
N SER A 102 -25.75 7.64 15.39
CA SER A 102 -24.58 7.50 14.52
C SER A 102 -23.29 7.31 15.32
N LEU A 103 -23.14 8.00 16.46
CA LEU A 103 -21.98 7.84 17.33
C LEU A 103 -21.96 6.43 17.93
N LEU A 104 -23.08 5.97 18.49
CA LEU A 104 -23.17 4.63 19.06
C LEU A 104 -22.89 3.53 18.01
N ASN A 105 -23.38 3.71 16.77
CA ASN A 105 -23.08 2.82 15.65
C ASN A 105 -21.57 2.79 15.34
N ARG A 106 -20.89 3.95 15.29
CA ARG A 106 -19.43 4.00 15.13
C ARG A 106 -18.69 3.32 16.29
N MET A 107 -19.16 3.47 17.53
CA MET A 107 -18.57 2.78 18.69
C MET A 107 -18.75 1.26 18.63
N ARG A 108 -19.84 0.76 18.03
CA ARG A 108 -20.02 -0.66 17.71
C ARG A 108 -19.01 -1.14 16.67
N ALA A 109 -18.79 -0.35 15.61
CA ALA A 109 -17.77 -0.64 14.61
C ALA A 109 -16.36 -0.70 15.22
N GLU A 110 -15.99 0.26 16.08
CA GLU A 110 -14.70 0.23 16.79
C GLU A 110 -14.58 -0.94 17.78
N ALA A 111 -15.68 -1.32 18.44
CA ALA A 111 -15.70 -2.51 19.30
C ALA A 111 -15.46 -3.80 18.49
N LEU A 112 -15.98 -3.89 17.26
CA LEU A 112 -15.67 -4.99 16.35
C LEU A 112 -14.20 -5.00 15.92
N GLU A 113 -13.65 -3.83 15.56
CA GLU A 113 -12.23 -3.68 15.20
C GLU A 113 -11.32 -4.20 16.33
N ASP A 114 -11.59 -3.80 17.57
CA ASP A 114 -10.83 -4.23 18.75
C ASP A 114 -10.96 -5.73 19.04
N ILE A 115 -12.20 -6.25 19.03
CA ILE A 115 -12.46 -7.67 19.34
C ILE A 115 -11.77 -8.54 18.29
N LEU A 116 -11.97 -8.27 17.00
CA LEU A 116 -11.34 -9.02 15.91
C LEU A 116 -9.81 -9.02 16.03
N GLY A 117 -9.20 -7.88 16.36
CA GLY A 117 -7.76 -7.77 16.56
C GLY A 117 -7.22 -8.46 17.81
N SER A 118 -8.09 -8.84 18.75
CA SER A 118 -7.73 -9.51 20.00
C SER A 118 -7.94 -11.03 19.98
N LEU A 119 -8.57 -11.55 18.94
CA LEU A 119 -8.78 -13.00 18.79
C LEU A 119 -7.46 -13.73 18.56
N GLU A 120 -7.38 -14.95 19.07
CA GLU A 120 -6.20 -15.81 18.93
C GLU A 120 -5.85 -16.03 17.45
N GLY A 121 -4.58 -15.82 17.08
CA GLY A 121 -4.11 -15.94 15.71
C GLY A 121 -4.37 -14.73 14.82
N GLN A 122 -4.89 -13.61 15.38
CA GLN A 122 -5.10 -12.34 14.66
C GLN A 122 -4.10 -11.25 15.05
N GLU A 123 -3.02 -11.57 15.76
CA GLU A 123 -2.04 -10.59 16.27
C GLU A 123 -1.35 -9.80 15.14
N GLY A 124 -1.18 -10.46 13.98
CA GLY A 124 -0.63 -9.87 12.75
C GLY A 124 -1.63 -9.11 11.89
N SER A 125 -2.92 -9.07 12.27
CA SER A 125 -3.98 -8.45 11.48
C SER A 125 -4.44 -7.11 12.05
N ILE A 126 -4.92 -6.24 11.16
CA ILE A 126 -5.65 -5.02 11.50
C ILE A 126 -6.99 -5.01 10.76
N PHE A 127 -8.02 -4.43 11.38
CA PHE A 127 -9.38 -4.43 10.86
C PHE A 127 -9.98 -3.02 10.82
N PHE A 128 -10.82 -2.78 9.82
CA PHE A 128 -11.55 -1.53 9.62
C PHE A 128 -13.02 -1.84 9.39
N ALA A 129 -13.91 -1.31 10.21
CA ALA A 129 -15.34 -1.60 10.15
C ALA A 129 -16.15 -0.37 9.73
N SER A 130 -17.06 -0.56 8.76
CA SER A 130 -18.06 0.45 8.42
C SER A 130 -19.05 0.66 9.58
N ASN A 131 -19.79 1.78 9.57
CA ASN A 131 -21.04 1.83 10.32
C ASN A 131 -22.00 0.75 9.80
N SER A 132 -22.88 0.24 10.67
CA SER A 132 -23.90 -0.71 10.25
C SER A 132 -24.96 -0.06 9.39
N VAL A 133 -25.54 -0.86 8.50
CA VAL A 133 -26.74 -0.52 7.74
C VAL A 133 -27.76 -1.62 7.94
N GLN A 134 -29.01 -1.24 8.21
CA GLN A 134 -30.09 -2.20 8.38
C GLN A 134 -30.44 -2.85 7.02
N VAL A 135 -30.26 -4.16 6.92
CA VAL A 135 -30.61 -4.99 5.78
C VAL A 135 -31.53 -6.10 6.27
N GLY A 136 -32.79 -6.07 5.83
CA GLY A 136 -33.82 -6.90 6.42
C GLY A 136 -33.95 -6.63 7.92
N ASP A 137 -33.75 -7.67 8.72
CA ASP A 137 -33.89 -7.66 10.17
C ASP A 137 -32.56 -7.49 10.92
N TYR A 138 -31.44 -7.30 10.20
CA TYR A 138 -30.10 -7.18 10.78
C TYR A 138 -29.45 -5.82 10.50
N ASP A 139 -28.75 -5.29 11.48
CA ASP A 139 -27.76 -4.22 11.33
C ASP A 139 -26.43 -4.82 10.86
N VAL A 140 -26.09 -4.65 9.59
CA VAL A 140 -24.93 -5.30 8.96
C VAL A 140 -23.75 -4.34 8.89
N HIS A 141 -22.61 -4.76 9.45
CA HIS A 141 -21.29 -4.14 9.29
C HIS A 141 -20.52 -4.81 8.15
N VAL A 142 -19.79 -4.01 7.38
CA VAL A 142 -18.77 -4.48 6.43
C VAL A 142 -17.41 -4.24 7.07
N ILE A 143 -16.58 -5.27 7.14
CA ILE A 143 -15.24 -5.19 7.73
C ILE A 143 -14.21 -5.56 6.68
N ILE A 144 -13.12 -4.80 6.61
CA ILE A 144 -11.92 -5.13 5.84
C ILE A 144 -10.79 -5.42 6.83
N GLY A 145 -10.16 -6.59 6.72
CA GLY A 145 -8.95 -6.96 7.45
C GLY A 145 -7.74 -7.08 6.53
N THR A 146 -6.54 -6.74 7.02
CA THR A 146 -5.27 -6.86 6.27
C THR A 146 -4.07 -6.98 7.22
N ASP A 147 -2.86 -7.14 6.67
CA ASP A 147 -1.62 -7.29 7.43
C ASP A 147 -1.22 -6.00 8.16
N LYS A 148 -1.12 -6.09 9.48
CA LYS A 148 -0.82 -4.97 10.38
C LYS A 148 0.57 -4.37 10.12
N GLN A 149 1.55 -5.21 9.80
CA GLN A 149 2.93 -4.75 9.55
C GLN A 149 3.03 -3.99 8.24
N ALA A 150 2.33 -4.44 7.19
CA ALA A 150 2.23 -3.75 5.91
C ALA A 150 1.60 -2.37 6.08
N VAL A 151 0.48 -2.28 6.83
CA VAL A 151 -0.14 -0.98 7.13
C VAL A 151 0.81 -0.06 7.89
N ALA A 152 1.58 -0.58 8.85
CA ALA A 152 2.54 0.21 9.62
C ALA A 152 3.70 0.78 8.75
N ARG A 153 4.06 0.09 7.65
CA ARG A 153 5.07 0.56 6.69
C ARG A 153 4.56 1.63 5.73
N VAL A 154 3.24 1.81 5.62
CA VAL A 154 2.67 2.84 4.74
C VAL A 154 3.04 4.23 5.26
N PRO A 155 3.57 5.13 4.39
CA PRO A 155 3.81 6.51 4.77
C PRO A 155 2.53 7.20 5.24
N GLN A 156 2.57 7.73 6.45
CA GLN A 156 1.40 8.31 7.11
C GLN A 156 1.78 9.42 8.08
N ILE A 157 0.85 10.34 8.30
CA ILE A 157 0.91 11.29 9.40
C ILE A 157 0.35 10.67 10.69
N ALA A 158 0.69 11.23 11.85
CA ALA A 158 0.20 10.82 13.16
C ALA A 158 -1.16 11.46 13.50
N THR A 159 -1.48 12.62 12.95
CA THR A 159 -2.72 13.32 13.26
C THR A 159 -3.93 12.62 12.64
N THR A 160 -4.84 12.17 13.50
CA THR A 160 -6.12 11.55 13.11
C THR A 160 -7.33 12.45 13.35
N MET A 161 -7.16 13.57 14.05
CA MET A 161 -8.24 14.48 14.43
C MET A 161 -7.71 15.90 14.66
N ILE A 162 -8.37 16.91 14.08
CA ILE A 162 -8.09 18.34 14.31
C ILE A 162 -9.40 19.07 14.53
N ASP A 163 -9.52 19.83 15.62
CA ASP A 163 -10.73 20.59 15.94
C ASP A 163 -12.02 19.73 15.82
N ARG A 164 -11.91 18.45 16.21
CA ARG A 164 -12.98 17.43 16.14
C ARG A 164 -13.39 17.01 14.71
N MET A 165 -12.60 17.39 13.71
CA MET A 165 -12.69 16.91 12.34
C MET A 165 -11.72 15.74 12.13
N PRO A 166 -12.18 14.60 11.60
CA PRO A 166 -11.30 13.47 11.33
C PRO A 166 -10.30 13.83 10.22
N VAL A 167 -9.09 13.32 10.37
CA VAL A 167 -8.00 13.45 9.40
C VAL A 167 -7.62 12.07 8.87
N ILE A 168 -7.64 11.92 7.56
CA ILE A 168 -7.20 10.68 6.90
C ILE A 168 -5.70 10.76 6.73
N HIS A 169 -4.98 9.86 7.39
CA HIS A 169 -3.54 9.99 7.57
C HIS A 169 -2.67 9.33 6.51
N SER A 170 -3.23 8.53 5.60
CA SER A 170 -2.52 7.98 4.43
C SER A 170 -3.46 7.59 3.30
N LEU A 171 -2.89 7.35 2.11
CA LEU A 171 -3.65 6.93 0.93
C LEU A 171 -4.35 5.57 1.15
N LEU A 172 -3.68 4.63 1.81
CA LEU A 172 -4.28 3.32 2.13
C LEU A 172 -5.55 3.48 2.94
N HIS A 173 -5.50 4.25 4.03
CA HIS A 173 -6.66 4.48 4.89
C HIS A 173 -7.78 5.19 4.11
N ALA A 174 -7.43 6.15 3.25
CA ALA A 174 -8.39 6.82 2.39
C ALA A 174 -9.15 5.84 1.49
N VAL A 175 -8.43 4.91 0.85
CA VAL A 175 -9.00 3.90 -0.05
C VAL A 175 -9.90 2.93 0.72
N VAL A 176 -9.43 2.42 1.86
CA VAL A 176 -10.21 1.53 2.73
C VAL A 176 -11.52 2.20 3.17
N TRP A 177 -11.46 3.45 3.65
CA TRP A 177 -12.66 4.16 4.08
C TRP A 177 -13.62 4.52 2.95
N GLU A 178 -13.12 4.82 1.74
CA GLU A 178 -13.95 5.05 0.56
C GLU A 178 -14.68 3.76 0.14
N ILE A 179 -14.00 2.62 0.15
CA ILE A 179 -14.61 1.31 -0.15
C ILE A 179 -15.67 0.97 0.90
N LEU A 180 -15.36 1.07 2.19
CA LEU A 180 -16.32 0.82 3.28
C LEU A 180 -17.52 1.76 3.20
N GLY A 181 -17.29 3.04 2.90
CA GLY A 181 -18.35 4.04 2.75
C GLY A 181 -19.28 3.73 1.57
N ARG A 182 -18.73 3.25 0.45
CA ARG A 182 -19.53 2.79 -0.70
C ARG A 182 -20.23 1.48 -0.43
N ALA A 183 -19.59 0.54 0.26
CA ALA A 183 -20.20 -0.73 0.65
C ALA A 183 -21.42 -0.48 1.55
N ALA A 184 -21.28 0.36 2.58
CA ALA A 184 -22.40 0.78 3.43
C ALA A 184 -23.53 1.43 2.60
N LYS A 185 -23.20 2.33 1.65
CA LYS A 185 -24.21 2.92 0.75
C LYS A 185 -24.90 1.87 -0.12
N ALA A 186 -24.18 0.86 -0.59
CA ALA A 186 -24.71 -0.21 -1.42
C ALA A 186 -25.67 -1.11 -0.65
N LEU A 187 -25.49 -1.30 0.67
CA LEU A 187 -26.42 -2.04 1.52
C LEU A 187 -27.82 -1.41 1.61
N TYR A 188 -27.97 -0.11 1.35
CA TYR A 188 -29.30 0.52 1.26
C TYR A 188 -30.08 0.17 -0.01
N LEU A 189 -29.42 -0.42 -1.02
CA LEU A 189 -30.09 -0.82 -2.25
C LEU A 189 -30.86 -2.13 -2.02
N PRO A 190 -32.05 -2.29 -2.64
CA PRO A 190 -32.75 -3.57 -2.64
C PRO A 190 -31.85 -4.68 -3.20
N ASP A 191 -31.88 -5.85 -2.57
CA ASP A 191 -31.12 -7.03 -3.02
C ASP A 191 -29.61 -6.75 -3.19
N ALA A 192 -29.03 -6.00 -2.25
CA ALA A 192 -27.61 -5.65 -2.25
C ALA A 192 -26.73 -6.88 -2.48
N GLY A 193 -25.94 -6.89 -3.57
CA GLY A 193 -25.12 -8.05 -3.95
C GLY A 193 -25.67 -8.85 -5.15
N ALA A 194 -26.89 -8.58 -5.62
CA ALA A 194 -27.46 -9.24 -6.80
C ALA A 194 -26.80 -8.81 -8.13
N GLY A 195 -26.16 -7.64 -8.16
CA GLY A 195 -25.50 -7.08 -9.34
C GLY A 195 -23.99 -7.35 -9.38
N LEU A 196 -23.41 -7.36 -10.59
CA LEU A 196 -21.97 -7.58 -10.81
C LEU A 196 -21.06 -6.41 -10.37
N ARG A 197 -21.62 -5.22 -10.09
CA ARG A 197 -20.90 -4.02 -9.65
C ARG A 197 -21.53 -3.42 -8.41
N VAL A 198 -21.24 -4.01 -7.26
CA VAL A 198 -21.83 -3.65 -5.96
C VAL A 198 -21.51 -2.21 -5.56
N LEU A 199 -20.26 -1.77 -5.74
CA LEU A 199 -19.81 -0.43 -5.31
C LEU A 199 -20.16 0.71 -6.27
N GLY A 200 -20.71 0.39 -7.45
CA GLY A 200 -21.19 1.38 -8.42
C GLY A 200 -20.11 2.26 -9.08
N ALA A 201 -18.83 1.96 -8.90
CA ALA A 201 -17.70 2.68 -9.50
C ALA A 201 -16.56 1.74 -9.87
N SER A 202 -15.66 2.21 -10.76
CA SER A 202 -14.40 1.52 -11.03
C SER A 202 -13.38 1.76 -9.93
N THR A 203 -12.45 0.84 -9.72
CA THR A 203 -11.35 0.93 -8.76
C THR A 203 -10.59 2.25 -8.86
N GLY A 204 -10.17 2.67 -10.06
CA GLY A 204 -9.48 3.95 -10.27
C GLY A 204 -10.31 5.20 -9.91
N GLU A 205 -11.65 5.14 -10.02
CA GLU A 205 -12.51 6.23 -9.55
C GLU A 205 -12.51 6.30 -8.02
N MET A 206 -12.62 5.15 -7.34
CA MET A 206 -12.58 5.07 -5.88
C MET A 206 -11.24 5.58 -5.34
N VAL A 207 -10.12 5.16 -5.93
CA VAL A 207 -8.78 5.64 -5.55
C VAL A 207 -8.65 7.15 -5.71
N ARG A 208 -9.20 7.73 -6.79
CA ARG A 208 -9.19 9.19 -7.00
C ARG A 208 -10.04 9.93 -5.98
N THR A 209 -11.24 9.44 -5.67
CA THR A 209 -12.11 10.04 -4.64
C THR A 209 -11.48 9.93 -3.25
N ALA A 210 -10.91 8.78 -2.91
CA ALA A 210 -10.14 8.59 -1.69
C ALA A 210 -8.98 9.59 -1.57
N THR A 211 -8.23 9.79 -2.66
CA THR A 211 -7.13 10.76 -2.71
C THR A 211 -7.62 12.20 -2.49
N GLU A 212 -8.76 12.57 -3.06
CA GLU A 212 -9.37 13.88 -2.83
C GLU A 212 -9.72 14.09 -1.36
N ASP A 213 -10.32 13.08 -0.72
CA ASP A 213 -10.71 13.10 0.69
C ASP A 213 -9.50 13.17 1.63
N MET A 214 -8.46 12.38 1.35
CA MET A 214 -7.18 12.45 2.05
C MET A 214 -6.60 13.86 2.00
N LEU A 215 -6.42 14.41 0.80
CA LEU A 215 -5.84 15.74 0.63
C LEU A 215 -6.68 16.80 1.32
N ARG A 216 -8.01 16.76 1.16
CA ARG A 216 -8.91 17.72 1.82
C ARG A 216 -8.73 17.72 3.33
N THR A 217 -8.67 16.55 3.95
CA THR A 217 -8.56 16.45 5.41
C THR A 217 -7.16 16.78 5.92
N MET A 218 -6.09 16.45 5.17
CA MET A 218 -4.72 16.87 5.52
C MET A 218 -4.55 18.39 5.54
N ILE A 219 -5.28 19.13 4.69
CA ILE A 219 -5.25 20.60 4.68
C ILE A 219 -5.87 21.20 5.96
N TYR A 220 -6.62 20.42 6.75
CA TYR A 220 -7.03 20.85 8.09
C TYR A 220 -5.84 21.02 9.04
N CYS A 221 -4.74 20.29 8.82
CA CYS A 221 -3.50 20.40 9.60
C CYS A 221 -2.79 21.73 9.41
N ILE A 222 -2.94 22.33 8.25
CA ILE A 222 -2.51 23.72 8.00
C ILE A 222 -3.61 24.73 8.32
N GLY A 223 -4.70 24.29 8.95
CA GLY A 223 -5.83 25.08 9.41
C GLY A 223 -6.62 25.81 8.33
N TYR A 224 -6.79 25.19 7.16
CA TYR A 224 -7.73 25.62 6.13
C TYR A 224 -8.83 24.58 5.93
N TRP A 225 -10.09 24.94 6.21
CA TRP A 225 -11.20 23.99 6.28
C TRP A 225 -12.03 23.88 5.00
N PHE A 226 -11.85 24.80 4.05
CA PHE A 226 -12.64 24.89 2.83
C PHE A 226 -11.92 24.30 1.61
N ALA A 227 -10.96 23.41 1.83
CA ALA A 227 -10.24 22.74 0.76
C ALA A 227 -11.22 21.94 -0.12
N SER A 228 -11.36 22.34 -1.38
CA SER A 228 -12.03 21.58 -2.43
C SER A 228 -11.11 21.50 -3.64
N ASP A 229 -11.22 20.42 -4.42
CA ASP A 229 -10.54 20.28 -5.72
C ASP A 229 -9.01 20.42 -5.67
N PHE A 230 -8.39 20.27 -4.50
CA PHE A 230 -6.95 20.47 -4.31
C PHE A 230 -6.13 19.52 -5.21
N HIS A 231 -6.57 18.27 -5.33
CA HIS A 231 -5.99 17.28 -6.24
C HIS A 231 -6.05 17.72 -7.72
N LEU A 232 -7.15 18.34 -8.16
CA LEU A 232 -7.30 18.86 -9.52
C LEU A 232 -6.36 20.04 -9.77
N LEU A 233 -6.18 20.91 -8.78
CA LEU A 233 -5.23 22.01 -8.87
C LEU A 233 -3.80 21.49 -9.05
N MET A 234 -3.38 20.49 -8.28
CA MET A 234 -2.04 19.90 -8.40
C MET A 234 -1.88 19.21 -9.76
N ASN A 235 -2.88 18.46 -10.22
CA ASN A 235 -2.90 17.86 -11.56
C ASN A 235 -2.73 18.93 -12.65
N GLN A 236 -3.47 20.04 -12.58
CA GLN A 236 -3.35 21.15 -13.54
C GLN A 236 -1.97 21.80 -13.49
N LEU A 237 -1.44 22.11 -12.31
CA LEU A 237 -0.11 22.73 -12.14
C LEU A 237 1.03 21.83 -12.63
N SER A 238 0.89 20.51 -12.47
CA SER A 238 1.84 19.51 -12.98
C SER A 238 1.77 19.36 -14.51
N ALA A 239 0.61 19.58 -15.12
CA ALA A 239 0.40 19.43 -16.56
C ALA A 239 0.77 20.69 -17.37
N LEU A 240 0.71 21.87 -16.74
CA LEU A 240 0.98 23.15 -17.39
C LEU A 240 2.49 23.35 -17.66
N PRO A 241 2.92 23.52 -18.92
CA PRO A 241 4.27 23.95 -19.22
C PRO A 241 4.46 25.44 -18.94
N TYR A 242 5.71 25.87 -18.76
CA TYR A 242 6.07 27.29 -18.76
C TYR A 242 7.17 27.54 -19.79
N GLU A 243 6.92 28.44 -20.74
CA GLU A 243 7.85 28.75 -21.85
C GLU A 243 8.30 27.49 -22.63
N GLY A 244 7.45 26.46 -22.70
CA GLY A 244 7.74 25.20 -23.37
C GLY A 244 8.58 24.20 -22.57
N ARG A 245 9.03 24.56 -21.36
CA ARG A 245 9.72 23.65 -20.43
C ARG A 245 8.69 22.90 -19.58
N GLU A 246 9.07 21.69 -19.15
CA GLU A 246 8.29 20.93 -18.18
C GLU A 246 8.20 21.69 -16.85
N GLY A 247 7.01 21.71 -16.26
CA GLY A 247 6.78 22.38 -14.99
C GLY A 247 7.41 21.59 -13.85
N ALA A 248 8.50 22.12 -13.28
CA ALA A 248 9.09 21.64 -12.03
C ALA A 248 8.93 22.71 -10.93
N GLY A 249 9.03 22.34 -9.67
CA GLY A 249 8.99 23.30 -8.56
C GLY A 249 8.35 22.72 -7.30
N ARG A 250 8.35 23.51 -6.23
CA ARG A 250 7.81 23.11 -4.93
C ARG A 250 6.81 24.15 -4.44
N LEU A 251 5.67 23.66 -3.98
CA LEU A 251 4.62 24.42 -3.33
C LEU A 251 4.51 23.94 -1.88
N VAL A 252 4.91 24.77 -0.94
CA VAL A 252 4.80 24.51 0.49
C VAL A 252 3.43 25.00 0.97
N LEU A 253 2.72 24.12 1.65
CA LEU A 253 1.41 24.32 2.20
C LEU A 253 1.56 24.59 3.70
N SER A 254 1.25 25.81 4.12
CA SER A 254 1.36 26.28 5.52
C SER A 254 0.65 27.61 5.71
N LYS A 255 0.13 27.87 6.92
CA LYS A 255 -0.31 29.23 7.30
C LYS A 255 0.85 30.22 7.18
N ALA A 256 0.55 31.45 6.79
CA ALA A 256 1.54 32.51 6.67
C ALA A 256 2.19 32.89 8.01
N GLU A 257 1.49 32.67 9.12
CA GLU A 257 1.98 32.92 10.48
C GLU A 257 2.65 31.69 11.13
N ASN A 258 2.82 30.59 10.40
CA ASN A 258 3.44 29.39 10.95
C ASN A 258 4.90 29.68 11.36
N PRO A 259 5.32 29.43 12.61
CA PRO A 259 6.69 29.68 13.05
C PRO A 259 7.73 28.81 12.35
N ALA A 260 7.31 27.73 11.67
CA ALA A 260 8.18 26.80 10.94
C ALA A 260 8.67 27.31 9.58
N ILE A 261 8.19 28.47 9.10
CA ILE A 261 8.55 29.00 7.79
C ILE A 261 9.15 30.41 7.89
N ASP A 262 10.15 30.68 7.04
CA ASP A 262 10.75 31.99 6.90
C ASP A 262 10.36 32.59 5.53
N ILE A 263 9.52 33.63 5.56
CA ILE A 263 9.07 34.32 4.34
C ILE A 263 10.14 35.30 3.88
N SER A 264 10.79 35.00 2.76
CA SER A 264 11.80 35.87 2.14
C SER A 264 11.19 36.93 1.23
N LEU A 265 10.08 36.60 0.57
CA LEU A 265 9.33 37.50 -0.30
C LEU A 265 7.84 37.36 0.00
N LYS A 266 7.20 38.45 0.41
CA LYS A 266 5.75 38.50 0.66
C LYS A 266 5.04 39.24 -0.46
N LEU A 267 3.99 38.64 -1.00
CA LEU A 267 3.12 39.30 -1.97
C LEU A 267 2.21 40.29 -1.25
N THR A 268 2.16 41.54 -1.71
CA THR A 268 1.21 42.54 -1.20
C THR A 268 -0.24 42.21 -1.60
N THR A 269 -0.42 41.49 -2.70
CA THR A 269 -1.71 40.96 -3.16
C THR A 269 -1.54 39.46 -3.42
N PRO A 270 -1.99 38.59 -2.51
CA PRO A 270 -1.93 37.14 -2.69
C PRO A 270 -2.63 36.67 -3.97
N VAL A 271 -2.13 35.57 -4.54
CA VAL A 271 -2.68 34.97 -5.76
C VAL A 271 -3.61 33.82 -5.39
N LYS A 272 -4.89 33.95 -5.72
CA LYS A 272 -5.89 32.90 -5.45
C LYS A 272 -5.56 31.59 -6.17
N SER A 273 -5.82 30.45 -5.51
CA SER A 273 -5.63 29.08 -6.00
C SER A 273 -6.20 28.84 -7.40
N ARG A 274 -7.32 29.48 -7.72
CA ARG A 274 -8.00 29.39 -9.03
C ARG A 274 -7.19 29.98 -10.19
N ASN A 275 -6.20 30.84 -9.94
CA ASN A 275 -5.37 31.43 -10.98
C ASN A 275 -4.13 30.56 -11.24
N THR A 276 -4.34 29.41 -11.87
CA THR A 276 -3.31 28.39 -12.10
C THR A 276 -2.14 28.89 -12.94
N LEU A 277 -2.38 29.77 -13.92
CA LEU A 277 -1.31 30.37 -14.72
C LEU A 277 -0.40 31.30 -13.90
N ALA A 278 -0.97 32.08 -12.98
CA ALA A 278 -0.19 32.93 -12.10
C ALA A 278 0.63 32.12 -11.09
N ILE A 279 0.03 31.06 -10.51
CA ILE A 279 0.74 30.15 -9.62
C ILE A 279 1.86 29.43 -10.37
N ARG A 280 1.59 28.93 -11.58
CA ARG A 280 2.61 28.31 -12.44
C ARG A 280 3.77 29.25 -12.69
N LYS A 281 3.50 30.53 -12.97
CA LYS A 281 4.55 31.55 -13.12
C LYS A 281 5.33 31.82 -11.83
N LEU A 282 4.67 31.80 -10.67
CA LEU A 282 5.35 31.97 -9.37
C LEU A 282 6.24 30.78 -9.03
N LEU A 283 5.83 29.55 -9.40
CA LEU A 283 6.64 28.34 -9.20
C LEU A 283 7.98 28.40 -9.97
N GLU A 284 8.05 29.14 -11.07
CA GLU A 284 9.32 29.39 -11.79
C GLU A 284 10.27 30.33 -11.04
N GLY A 285 9.73 31.12 -10.11
CA GLY A 285 10.53 31.91 -9.16
C GLY A 285 11.05 31.08 -7.99
N GLY A 286 10.54 29.85 -7.81
CA GLY A 286 11.04 28.91 -6.82
C GLY A 286 12.34 28.24 -7.28
N GLY A 287 13.14 27.78 -6.33
CA GLY A 287 14.44 27.17 -6.59
C GLY A 287 15.09 26.59 -5.33
N PRO A 288 16.40 26.28 -5.37
CA PRO A 288 17.08 25.61 -4.25
C PRO A 288 17.04 26.37 -2.92
N THR A 289 16.80 27.68 -2.95
CA THR A 289 16.85 28.57 -1.78
C THR A 289 15.49 29.04 -1.31
N ALA A 290 14.44 28.91 -2.13
CA ALA A 290 13.10 29.39 -1.80
C ALA A 290 12.03 28.62 -2.57
N ASP A 291 11.02 28.16 -1.84
CA ASP A 291 9.84 27.51 -2.35
C ASP A 291 8.64 28.48 -2.35
N VAL A 292 7.60 28.19 -3.12
CA VAL A 292 6.36 28.98 -3.15
C VAL A 292 5.45 28.58 -2.00
N PHE A 293 4.89 29.55 -1.28
CA PHE A 293 4.06 29.30 -0.10
C PHE A 293 2.57 29.53 -0.36
N CYS A 294 1.74 28.60 0.07
CA CYS A 294 0.28 28.62 -0.05
C CYS A 294 -0.39 28.23 1.28
N ASP A 295 -1.47 28.92 1.65
CA ASP A 295 -2.24 28.64 2.87
C ASP A 295 -3.42 27.67 2.65
N GLY A 296 -3.50 27.08 1.45
CA GLY A 296 -4.62 26.25 1.00
C GLY A 296 -5.62 27.01 0.10
N GLU A 297 -5.73 28.33 0.24
CA GLU A 297 -6.60 29.18 -0.58
C GLU A 297 -5.81 30.02 -1.59
N GLN A 298 -4.66 30.54 -1.18
CA GLN A 298 -3.90 31.52 -1.94
C GLN A 298 -2.41 31.38 -1.71
N VAL A 299 -1.65 31.69 -2.77
CA VAL A 299 -0.21 31.85 -2.71
C VAL A 299 0.11 33.24 -2.16
N TYR A 300 0.85 33.30 -1.06
CA TYR A 300 1.13 34.55 -0.34
C TYR A 300 2.60 34.99 -0.37
N GLY A 301 3.52 34.12 -0.79
CA GLY A 301 4.94 34.47 -0.81
C GLY A 301 5.86 33.35 -1.25
N LEU A 302 7.16 33.61 -1.11
CA LEU A 302 8.24 32.66 -1.30
C LEU A 302 9.16 32.68 -0.07
N GLY A 303 9.73 31.53 0.27
CA GLY A 303 10.56 31.38 1.45
C GLY A 303 11.08 29.97 1.64
N ALA A 304 11.61 29.67 2.83
CA ALA A 304 12.10 28.34 3.16
C ALA A 304 11.39 27.80 4.41
N VAL A 305 11.21 26.48 4.45
CA VAL A 305 10.90 25.78 5.70
C VAL A 305 12.16 25.78 6.55
N ARG A 306 12.02 26.12 7.83
CA ARG A 306 13.16 26.23 8.72
C ARG A 306 13.75 24.84 9.01
N PRO A 307 15.08 24.70 9.12
CA PRO A 307 15.71 23.43 9.46
C PRO A 307 15.34 22.89 10.85
N ASP A 308 14.86 23.76 11.74
CA ASP A 308 14.40 23.43 13.10
C ASP A 308 12.90 23.11 13.17
N TYR A 309 12.24 22.88 12.02
CA TYR A 309 10.84 22.43 11.97
C TYR A 309 10.64 21.13 12.75
N ASP A 310 9.70 21.14 13.69
CA ASP A 310 9.25 19.94 14.41
C ASP A 310 8.25 19.13 13.54
N PRO A 311 8.65 17.95 13.03
CA PRO A 311 7.76 17.11 12.22
C PRO A 311 6.48 16.71 12.95
N ALA A 312 6.52 16.57 14.28
CA ALA A 312 5.36 16.15 15.07
C ALA A 312 4.21 17.18 15.04
N SER A 313 4.46 18.41 14.62
CA SER A 313 3.43 19.44 14.48
C SER A 313 2.54 19.27 13.25
N GLU A 314 3.01 18.56 12.22
CA GLU A 314 2.28 18.27 10.97
C GLU A 314 1.63 19.49 10.30
N SER A 315 2.22 20.65 10.52
CA SER A 315 1.70 21.96 10.10
C SER A 315 2.25 22.45 8.75
N VAL A 316 3.10 21.65 8.10
CA VAL A 316 3.77 22.00 6.83
C VAL A 316 3.78 20.78 5.90
N PHE A 317 3.17 20.90 4.73
CA PHE A 317 3.26 19.89 3.67
C PHE A 317 3.94 20.47 2.45
N VAL A 318 4.59 19.64 1.64
CA VAL A 318 5.25 20.09 0.42
C VAL A 318 4.75 19.28 -0.76
N VAL A 319 4.17 19.98 -1.74
CA VAL A 319 3.90 19.43 -3.05
C VAL A 319 5.09 19.68 -3.95
N THR A 320 5.72 18.61 -4.43
CA THR A 320 6.82 18.67 -5.39
C THR A 320 6.31 18.30 -6.78
N PHE A 321 6.42 19.23 -7.73
CA PHE A 321 6.21 18.96 -9.16
C PHE A 321 7.54 18.48 -9.74
N LEU A 322 7.59 17.19 -10.09
CA LEU A 322 8.81 16.54 -10.54
C LEU A 322 9.01 16.74 -12.05
N ARG A 323 7.94 16.53 -12.81
CA ARG A 323 7.90 16.67 -14.28
C ARG A 323 6.45 16.78 -14.74
N ARG A 324 6.25 16.88 -16.05
CA ARG A 324 4.90 16.97 -16.62
C ARG A 324 4.02 15.81 -16.15
N GLY A 325 2.86 16.15 -15.58
CA GLY A 325 1.86 15.20 -15.12
C GLY A 325 2.25 14.42 -13.86
N TYR A 326 3.39 14.73 -13.22
CA TYR A 326 3.86 14.01 -12.04
C TYR A 326 4.16 14.95 -10.88
N TRP A 327 3.44 14.75 -9.78
CA TRP A 327 3.65 15.47 -8.54
C TRP A 327 3.52 14.54 -7.33
N GLU A 328 4.09 14.98 -6.21
CA GLU A 328 4.08 14.24 -4.96
C GLU A 328 3.74 15.15 -3.78
N LEU A 329 3.02 14.62 -2.80
CA LEU A 329 2.84 15.24 -1.50
C LEU A 329 3.81 14.62 -0.51
N SER A 330 4.47 15.46 0.28
CA SER A 330 5.38 15.03 1.35
C SER A 330 5.17 15.85 2.63
N HIS A 331 5.55 15.25 3.75
CA HIS A 331 5.66 15.88 5.06
C HIS A 331 7.00 15.48 5.66
N ALA A 332 7.78 16.45 6.16
CA ALA A 332 9.11 16.21 6.74
C ALA A 332 10.00 15.28 5.90
N ASP A 333 10.06 15.54 4.58
CA ASP A 333 10.79 14.76 3.58
C ASP A 333 10.33 13.30 3.36
N VAL A 334 9.25 12.87 4.03
CA VAL A 334 8.57 11.60 3.76
C VAL A 334 7.50 11.82 2.70
N ALA A 335 7.62 11.15 1.56
CA ALA A 335 6.58 11.16 0.54
C ALA A 335 5.36 10.37 1.04
N LEU A 336 4.17 10.97 0.97
CA LEU A 336 2.89 10.38 1.41
C LEU A 336 2.02 9.92 0.24
N LEU A 337 2.15 10.57 -0.91
CA LEU A 337 1.32 10.35 -2.10
C LEU A 337 2.12 10.70 -3.35
N ALA A 338 2.03 9.85 -4.37
CA ALA A 338 2.52 10.11 -5.72
C ALA A 338 1.35 10.07 -6.71
N VAL A 339 1.25 11.08 -7.58
CA VAL A 339 0.21 11.13 -8.63
C VAL A 339 0.85 11.33 -9.99
N ARG A 340 0.64 10.35 -10.88
CA ARG A 340 1.14 10.38 -12.26
C ARG A 340 -0.01 10.35 -13.26
N ASP A 341 -0.07 11.35 -14.11
CA ASP A 341 -1.12 11.51 -15.13
C ASP A 341 -2.55 11.37 -14.54
N GLY A 342 -2.71 11.84 -13.30
CA GLY A 342 -3.96 11.77 -12.56
C GLY A 342 -4.22 10.45 -11.82
N ILE A 343 -3.30 9.48 -11.88
CA ILE A 343 -3.39 8.18 -11.21
C ILE A 343 -2.62 8.25 -9.86
N PRO A 344 -3.32 8.17 -8.72
CA PRO A 344 -2.71 8.15 -7.39
C PRO A 344 -2.08 6.80 -7.03
N SER A 345 -0.98 6.82 -6.29
CA SER A 345 -0.30 5.63 -5.78
C SER A 345 0.49 5.95 -4.52
N LEU A 346 0.83 4.91 -3.75
CA LEU A 346 1.83 5.01 -2.70
C LEU A 346 3.19 5.35 -3.32
N PRO A 347 3.98 6.26 -2.72
CA PRO A 347 5.28 6.61 -3.27
C PRO A 347 6.23 5.40 -3.34
N ARG A 348 6.75 5.12 -4.55
CA ARG A 348 7.72 4.03 -4.79
C ARG A 348 9.19 4.44 -4.63
N HIS A 349 9.45 5.58 -4.00
CA HIS A 349 10.80 6.13 -3.76
C HIS A 349 11.49 5.56 -2.52
N VAL A 350 10.79 4.74 -1.75
CA VAL A 350 11.37 4.18 -0.54
C VAL A 350 12.21 2.97 -0.95
N LEU A 351 13.52 3.10 -0.77
CA LEU A 351 14.41 1.95 -0.81
C LEU A 351 13.87 0.94 0.21
N ASP A 352 13.48 -0.25 -0.23
CA ASP A 352 13.15 -1.34 0.69
C ASP A 352 14.44 -1.85 1.34
N GLU A 353 14.83 -1.19 2.43
CA GLU A 353 16.03 -1.49 3.16
C GLU A 353 15.97 -2.86 3.85
N GLY A 354 14.77 -3.29 4.24
CA GLY A 354 14.56 -4.63 4.81
C GLY A 354 14.85 -5.70 3.77
N TYR A 355 14.33 -5.53 2.55
CA TYR A 355 14.59 -6.45 1.45
C TYR A 355 16.04 -6.37 0.96
N LEU A 356 16.65 -5.18 0.88
CA LEU A 356 18.08 -5.06 0.55
C LEU A 356 18.95 -5.76 1.59
N ALA A 357 18.65 -5.60 2.89
CA ALA A 357 19.37 -6.28 3.96
C ALA A 357 19.18 -7.80 3.89
N ASP A 358 17.95 -8.29 3.64
CA ASP A 358 17.67 -9.71 3.42
C ASP A 358 18.51 -10.29 2.28
N LEU A 359 18.59 -9.58 1.14
CA LEU A 359 19.43 -10.00 0.02
C LEU A 359 20.92 -9.97 0.36
N CYS A 360 21.40 -8.94 1.08
CA CYS A 360 22.79 -8.88 1.52
C CYS A 360 23.13 -10.05 2.44
N ASP A 361 22.29 -10.37 3.42
CA ASP A 361 22.45 -11.51 4.32
C ASP A 361 22.53 -12.84 3.54
N ARG A 362 21.64 -13.04 2.57
CA ARG A 362 21.56 -14.27 1.76
C ARG A 362 22.71 -14.43 0.79
N LEU A 363 23.10 -13.35 0.11
CA LEU A 363 24.02 -13.38 -1.02
C LEU A 363 25.45 -13.02 -0.63
N PHE A 364 25.63 -12.28 0.47
CA PHE A 364 26.89 -11.78 0.98
C PHE A 364 27.03 -11.98 2.51
N PRO A 365 27.12 -13.22 3.02
CA PRO A 365 27.10 -13.49 4.48
C PRO A 365 28.20 -12.78 5.29
N ASP A 366 29.33 -12.45 4.64
CA ASP A 366 30.46 -11.73 5.23
C ASP A 366 30.45 -10.22 4.86
N GLY A 367 29.32 -9.67 4.41
CA GLY A 367 29.15 -8.28 3.99
C GLY A 367 29.22 -7.26 5.14
N ASP A 368 29.22 -5.98 4.77
CA ASP A 368 28.96 -4.87 5.68
C ASP A 368 27.65 -4.19 5.25
N ASP A 369 26.53 -4.73 5.76
CA ASP A 369 25.17 -4.29 5.42
C ASP A 369 24.96 -2.80 5.67
N ASP A 370 25.54 -2.32 6.77
CA ASP A 370 25.52 -0.94 7.19
C ASP A 370 26.19 -0.02 6.14
N ALA A 371 27.33 -0.43 5.59
CA ALA A 371 28.00 0.30 4.51
C ALA A 371 27.20 0.30 3.22
N LEU A 372 26.61 -0.85 2.85
CA LEU A 372 25.82 -1.01 1.63
C LEU A 372 24.52 -0.23 1.68
N LEU A 373 23.80 -0.27 2.81
CA LEU A 373 22.59 0.53 3.06
C LEU A 373 22.91 2.03 3.02
N ARG A 374 24.00 2.46 3.67
CA ARG A 374 24.45 3.86 3.58
C ARG A 374 24.72 4.28 2.14
N ALA A 375 25.34 3.43 1.33
CA ALA A 375 25.63 3.72 -0.06
C ALA A 375 24.35 3.80 -0.92
N ALA A 376 23.45 2.84 -0.76
CA ALA A 376 22.16 2.82 -1.44
C ALA A 376 21.31 4.05 -1.10
N ARG A 377 21.24 4.44 0.18
CA ARG A 377 20.58 5.68 0.60
C ARG A 377 21.23 6.92 -0.03
N ALA A 378 22.57 6.97 -0.09
CA ALA A 378 23.28 8.12 -0.64
C ALA A 378 23.03 8.31 -2.14
N ILE A 379 22.97 7.21 -2.90
CA ILE A 379 22.68 7.21 -4.35
C ILE A 379 21.22 7.58 -4.61
N GLY A 380 20.28 7.11 -3.77
CA GLY A 380 18.86 7.44 -3.91
C GLY A 380 18.47 8.89 -3.65
N LYS A 381 19.39 9.75 -3.17
CA LYS A 381 19.10 11.17 -2.89
C LYS A 381 19.02 12.05 -4.14
N HIS A 382 19.48 11.60 -5.31
CA HIS A 382 19.44 12.40 -6.54
C HIS A 382 18.14 12.24 -7.32
N ARG A 383 17.77 13.31 -8.05
CA ARG A 383 16.54 13.37 -8.86
C ARG A 383 16.65 12.72 -10.25
N HIS A 384 17.80 12.12 -10.55
CA HIS A 384 18.08 11.50 -11.85
C HIS A 384 18.23 9.99 -11.68
N GLY A 385 18.00 9.25 -12.76
CA GLY A 385 18.13 7.80 -12.72
C GLY A 385 19.57 7.38 -12.44
N ALA A 386 19.77 6.52 -11.46
CA ALA A 386 21.07 6.05 -11.00
C ALA A 386 21.10 4.52 -10.90
N MET A 387 22.28 3.95 -10.72
CA MET A 387 22.44 2.50 -10.54
C MET A 387 23.59 2.21 -9.58
N LEU A 388 23.33 1.34 -8.61
CA LEU A 388 24.32 0.76 -7.71
C LEU A 388 24.46 -0.72 -8.02
N VAL A 389 25.68 -1.22 -8.17
CA VAL A 389 25.98 -2.63 -8.41
C VAL A 389 26.87 -3.10 -7.27
N ILE A 390 26.48 -4.18 -6.59
CA ILE A 390 27.23 -4.78 -5.49
C ILE A 390 27.57 -6.20 -5.91
N SER A 391 28.84 -6.50 -6.16
CA SER A 391 29.27 -7.81 -6.69
C SER A 391 30.23 -8.51 -5.74
N MET A 392 30.03 -9.81 -5.52
CA MET A 392 30.92 -10.64 -4.70
C MET A 392 32.37 -10.63 -5.21
N ASP A 393 32.57 -10.50 -6.52
CA ASP A 393 33.89 -10.34 -7.14
C ASP A 393 34.00 -9.03 -7.93
N ALA A 394 33.69 -7.92 -7.24
CA ALA A 394 33.74 -6.58 -7.82
C ALA A 394 35.09 -6.22 -8.46
N LYS A 395 36.19 -6.78 -7.93
CA LYS A 395 37.54 -6.53 -8.46
C LYS A 395 37.73 -7.12 -9.86
N SER A 396 37.40 -8.40 -10.04
CA SER A 396 37.48 -9.02 -11.36
C SER A 396 36.47 -8.41 -12.32
N GLU A 397 35.27 -8.07 -11.81
CA GLU A 397 34.20 -7.50 -12.62
C GLU A 397 34.51 -6.08 -13.11
N ALA A 398 35.11 -5.23 -12.25
CA ALA A 398 35.64 -3.92 -12.65
C ALA A 398 36.67 -4.06 -13.78
N LYS A 399 37.56 -5.05 -13.69
CA LYS A 399 38.56 -5.31 -14.74
C LYS A 399 37.91 -5.79 -16.04
N ARG A 400 36.90 -6.67 -15.96
CA ARG A 400 36.18 -7.18 -17.14
C ARG A 400 35.40 -6.09 -17.86
N LEU A 401 34.74 -5.22 -17.08
CA LEU A 401 33.92 -4.10 -17.57
C LEU A 401 34.74 -2.83 -17.85
N SER A 402 36.06 -2.85 -17.68
CA SER A 402 36.93 -1.68 -17.89
C SER A 402 36.85 -1.04 -19.29
N PRO A 403 36.51 -1.75 -20.39
CA PRO A 403 36.30 -1.09 -21.68
C PRO A 403 35.14 -0.10 -21.69
N GLN A 404 34.22 -0.21 -20.72
CA GLN A 404 33.00 0.59 -20.60
C GLN A 404 32.75 1.05 -19.16
N SER A 405 33.83 1.28 -18.41
CA SER A 405 33.80 1.83 -17.05
C SER A 405 35.15 2.44 -16.68
N TRP A 406 35.19 3.20 -15.59
CA TRP A 406 36.43 3.72 -15.01
C TRP A 406 36.78 2.93 -13.76
N VAL A 407 37.80 2.06 -13.86
CA VAL A 407 38.34 1.32 -12.72
C VAL A 407 39.05 2.30 -11.79
N VAL A 408 38.74 2.21 -10.49
CA VAL A 408 39.34 3.06 -9.46
C VAL A 408 40.20 2.24 -8.51
N GLU A 409 41.00 2.91 -7.69
CA GLU A 409 41.66 2.25 -6.56
C GLU A 409 40.59 1.85 -5.52
N PRO A 410 40.54 0.58 -5.07
CA PRO A 410 39.51 0.14 -4.14
C PRO A 410 39.51 0.91 -2.83
N GLY A 411 38.37 1.49 -2.48
CA GLY A 411 38.21 2.17 -1.20
C GLY A 411 36.79 2.64 -0.92
N PRO A 412 36.49 3.00 0.34
CA PRO A 412 35.19 3.53 0.71
C PRO A 412 34.99 4.93 0.12
N LEU A 413 33.74 5.24 -0.26
CA LEU A 413 33.36 6.56 -0.74
C LEU A 413 32.52 7.28 0.31
N SER A 414 32.71 8.59 0.45
CA SER A 414 31.81 9.40 1.27
C SER A 414 30.41 9.45 0.64
N THR A 415 29.39 9.65 1.46
CA THR A 415 28.00 9.80 0.98
C THR A 415 27.87 10.96 0.00
N SER A 416 28.54 12.09 0.25
CA SER A 416 28.56 13.24 -0.67
C SER A 416 29.14 12.89 -2.05
N LEU A 417 30.21 12.10 -2.09
CA LEU A 417 30.83 11.70 -3.35
C LEU A 417 29.98 10.66 -4.08
N LEU A 418 29.37 9.71 -3.37
CA LEU A 418 28.41 8.76 -3.95
C LEU A 418 27.24 9.49 -4.61
N THR A 419 26.65 10.46 -3.91
CA THR A 419 25.58 11.32 -4.43
C THR A 419 26.04 12.05 -5.69
N GLN A 420 27.23 12.67 -5.67
CA GLN A 420 27.78 13.37 -6.85
C GLN A 420 28.04 12.44 -8.04
N LEU A 421 28.53 11.22 -7.79
CA LEU A 421 28.81 10.25 -8.86
C LEU A 421 27.55 9.78 -9.60
N THR A 422 26.36 9.97 -9.03
CA THR A 422 25.10 9.64 -9.72
C THR A 422 24.78 10.53 -10.92
N ASP A 423 25.43 11.69 -11.05
CA ASP A 423 25.31 12.54 -12.24
C ASP A 423 26.03 11.94 -13.46
N MET A 424 26.87 10.93 -13.25
CA MET A 424 27.50 10.17 -14.33
C MET A 424 26.54 9.12 -14.88
N ASP A 425 26.55 8.96 -16.21
CA ASP A 425 25.89 7.81 -16.84
C ASP A 425 26.59 6.50 -16.43
N GLY A 426 25.78 5.47 -16.17
CA GLY A 426 26.25 4.15 -15.73
C GLY A 426 26.00 3.89 -14.25
N ALA A 427 26.77 2.99 -13.67
CA ALA A 427 26.62 2.53 -12.29
C ALA A 427 27.89 2.73 -11.45
N VAL A 428 27.72 2.76 -10.13
CA VAL A 428 28.80 2.61 -9.15
C VAL A 428 28.91 1.12 -8.79
N LEU A 429 30.11 0.54 -8.87
CA LEU A 429 30.38 -0.86 -8.55
C LEU A 429 31.11 -0.98 -7.22
N LEU A 430 30.44 -1.61 -6.24
CA LEU A 430 30.96 -1.89 -4.90
C LEU A 430 31.22 -3.39 -4.71
N ASP A 431 32.13 -3.71 -3.80
CA ASP A 431 32.20 -5.04 -3.17
C ASP A 431 31.28 -5.14 -1.94
N PRO A 432 31.08 -6.34 -1.36
CA PRO A 432 30.20 -6.50 -0.20
C PRO A 432 30.67 -5.79 1.08
N ARG A 433 31.90 -5.27 1.12
CA ARG A 433 32.42 -4.46 2.24
C ARG A 433 32.20 -2.95 2.00
N GLY A 434 31.56 -2.57 0.90
CA GLY A 434 31.27 -1.18 0.55
C GLY A 434 32.45 -0.44 -0.11
N ASN A 435 33.51 -1.13 -0.54
CA ASN A 435 34.59 -0.47 -1.29
C ASN A 435 34.21 -0.34 -2.75
N CYS A 436 34.45 0.83 -3.34
CA CYS A 436 34.22 1.08 -4.76
C CYS A 436 35.38 0.57 -5.60
N HIS A 437 35.08 -0.22 -6.64
CA HIS A 437 36.08 -0.74 -7.59
C HIS A 437 35.96 -0.09 -8.98
N ALA A 438 34.79 0.43 -9.35
CA ALA A 438 34.61 1.17 -10.59
C ALA A 438 33.42 2.15 -10.54
N ILE A 439 33.49 3.19 -11.36
CA ILE A 439 32.41 4.17 -11.57
C ILE A 439 32.03 4.25 -13.05
N GLY A 440 30.85 4.78 -13.34
CA GLY A 440 30.33 4.91 -14.72
C GLY A 440 30.22 3.56 -15.42
N VAL A 441 29.91 2.50 -14.67
CA VAL A 441 29.87 1.13 -15.17
C VAL A 441 28.64 0.94 -16.05
N ILE A 442 28.89 0.62 -17.33
CA ILE A 442 27.83 0.15 -18.23
C ILE A 442 27.78 -1.38 -18.10
N LEU A 443 26.65 -1.90 -17.64
CA LEU A 443 26.44 -3.34 -17.58
C LEU A 443 26.29 -3.91 -19.00
N ASP A 444 26.80 -5.12 -19.20
CA ASP A 444 26.56 -5.94 -20.39
C ASP A 444 25.52 -7.03 -20.12
N GLY A 445 25.05 -7.71 -21.16
CA GLY A 445 24.08 -8.79 -20.98
C GLY A 445 23.42 -9.21 -22.28
N VAL A 446 22.82 -10.40 -22.28
CA VAL A 446 22.15 -10.97 -23.45
C VAL A 446 20.63 -10.84 -23.26
N ALA A 447 19.93 -10.36 -24.29
CA ALA A 447 18.48 -10.33 -24.28
C ALA A 447 17.92 -11.77 -24.36
N LYS A 448 17.39 -12.27 -23.23
CA LYS A 448 16.80 -13.62 -23.11
C LYS A 448 15.28 -13.63 -22.93
N GLY A 449 14.62 -12.47 -22.98
CA GLY A 449 13.16 -12.33 -22.83
C GLY A 449 12.68 -11.93 -21.43
N GLU A 450 13.59 -11.82 -20.45
CA GLU A 450 13.29 -11.38 -19.07
C GLU A 450 13.11 -9.86 -18.93
N GLY A 451 13.46 -9.09 -19.98
CA GLY A 451 13.30 -7.64 -19.99
C GLY A 451 11.86 -7.22 -20.29
N ASP A 452 11.43 -6.13 -19.67
CA ASP A 452 10.14 -5.50 -19.91
C ASP A 452 10.32 -4.29 -20.85
N PRO A 453 9.84 -4.34 -22.11
CA PRO A 453 9.97 -3.22 -23.04
C PRO A 453 9.25 -1.94 -22.60
N ALA A 454 8.33 -2.01 -21.64
CA ALA A 454 7.68 -0.83 -21.05
C ALA A 454 8.58 -0.12 -20.02
N ARG A 455 9.63 -0.78 -19.52
CA ARG A 455 10.54 -0.23 -18.50
C ARG A 455 11.81 0.38 -19.12
N GLY A 456 12.47 1.22 -18.32
CA GLY A 456 13.66 1.96 -18.74
C GLY A 456 14.89 1.10 -19.06
N SER A 457 15.85 1.68 -19.78
CA SER A 457 17.07 1.00 -20.21
C SER A 457 17.95 0.51 -19.05
N ARG A 458 18.02 1.27 -17.94
CA ARG A 458 18.78 0.88 -16.73
C ARG A 458 18.28 -0.44 -16.15
N LEU A 459 16.98 -0.54 -15.89
CA LEU A 459 16.36 -1.77 -15.38
C LEU A 459 16.58 -2.94 -16.34
N ASN A 460 16.26 -2.72 -17.63
CA ASN A 460 16.43 -3.76 -18.64
C ASN A 460 17.89 -4.21 -18.81
N ASN A 461 18.85 -3.32 -18.64
CA ASN A 461 20.26 -3.67 -18.66
C ASN A 461 20.65 -4.48 -17.42
N ALA A 462 20.20 -4.04 -16.23
CA ALA A 462 20.39 -4.80 -14.99
C ALA A 462 19.81 -6.21 -15.07
N VAL A 463 18.62 -6.40 -15.66
CA VAL A 463 18.00 -7.72 -15.85
C VAL A 463 18.76 -8.58 -16.88
N ARG A 464 19.29 -8.00 -17.96
CA ARG A 464 20.09 -8.77 -18.92
C ARG A 464 21.45 -9.17 -18.37
N TYR A 465 22.05 -8.28 -17.60
CA TYR A 465 23.24 -8.57 -16.82
C TYR A 465 22.89 -9.69 -15.85
N LEU A 466 21.86 -9.50 -15.02
CA LEU A 466 20.97 -10.47 -14.34
C LEU A 466 21.05 -11.95 -14.78
N GLY A 467 20.60 -12.17 -16.02
CA GLY A 467 20.47 -13.51 -16.61
C GLY A 467 21.75 -14.10 -17.22
N GLY A 468 22.90 -13.41 -17.11
CA GLY A 468 24.20 -13.86 -17.62
C GLY A 468 24.98 -14.76 -16.66
N SER A 469 26.12 -15.28 -17.11
CA SER A 469 27.12 -15.93 -16.25
C SER A 469 28.01 -14.88 -15.61
N ARG A 470 27.79 -14.57 -14.33
CA ARG A 470 28.58 -13.58 -13.57
C ARG A 470 28.64 -13.95 -12.08
N PRO A 471 29.44 -13.24 -11.27
CA PRO A 471 29.43 -13.39 -9.82
C PRO A 471 28.06 -13.05 -9.23
N VAL A 472 27.78 -13.58 -8.04
CA VAL A 472 26.62 -13.19 -7.23
C VAL A 472 26.62 -11.67 -7.09
N THR A 473 25.53 -11.03 -7.50
CA THR A 473 25.46 -9.57 -7.65
C THR A 473 24.07 -9.06 -7.29
N ILE A 474 24.02 -7.97 -6.53
CA ILE A 474 22.83 -7.14 -6.30
C ILE A 474 22.93 -5.90 -7.18
N VAL A 475 21.83 -5.47 -7.80
CA VAL A 475 21.75 -4.21 -8.57
C VAL A 475 20.58 -3.39 -8.06
N VAL A 476 20.83 -2.21 -7.49
CA VAL A 476 19.78 -1.26 -7.13
C VAL A 476 19.63 -0.25 -8.26
N VAL A 477 18.46 -0.20 -8.88
CA VAL A 477 18.14 0.68 -9.99
C VAL A 477 17.24 1.80 -9.48
N TYR A 478 17.71 3.03 -9.61
CA TYR A 478 16.94 4.22 -9.29
C TYR A 478 16.43 4.79 -10.61
N SER A 479 15.12 4.84 -10.76
CA SER A 479 14.50 5.38 -11.94
C SER A 479 14.43 6.91 -11.86
N ALA A 480 14.60 7.58 -13.01
CA ALA A 480 14.35 9.02 -13.12
C ALA A 480 12.88 9.38 -12.88
N ASP A 481 12.01 8.37 -12.79
CA ASP A 481 10.60 8.51 -12.45
C ASP A 481 10.25 8.14 -11.02
N GLY A 482 11.26 7.93 -10.15
CA GLY A 482 11.06 7.74 -8.73
C GLY A 482 10.92 6.32 -8.23
N GLY A 483 10.75 5.34 -9.13
CA GLY A 483 10.79 3.93 -8.72
C GLY A 483 12.21 3.49 -8.33
N ILE A 484 12.34 2.71 -7.26
CA ILE A 484 13.57 2.00 -6.92
C ILE A 484 13.31 0.49 -7.09
N ASP A 485 14.15 -0.19 -7.87
CA ASP A 485 14.10 -1.65 -8.04
C ASP A 485 15.36 -2.30 -7.46
N ILE A 486 15.21 -3.35 -6.65
CA ILE A 486 16.34 -4.13 -6.09
C ILE A 486 16.44 -5.49 -6.80
N LEU A 487 17.44 -5.55 -7.68
CA LEU A 487 17.95 -6.64 -8.51
C LEU A 487 18.77 -7.70 -7.77
N PRO A 488 18.47 -9.01 -7.86
CA PRO A 488 17.43 -9.50 -6.95
C PRO A 488 16.12 -9.99 -7.55
N GLN A 489 14.97 -9.44 -7.16
CA GLN A 489 13.63 -10.10 -7.18
C GLN A 489 13.64 -11.60 -6.85
N MET A 490 14.01 -11.92 -5.60
CA MET A 490 13.86 -13.22 -4.97
C MET A 490 12.58 -13.26 -4.15
N HIS A 491 11.95 -14.44 -4.09
CA HIS A 491 10.86 -14.69 -3.16
C HIS A 491 11.31 -14.50 -1.69
N PRO A 492 10.41 -14.07 -0.80
CA PRO A 492 10.68 -13.94 0.64
C PRO A 492 11.21 -15.23 1.27
N ARG A 493 11.83 -15.13 2.46
CA ARG A 493 12.07 -16.30 3.30
C ARG A 493 10.80 -16.63 4.08
N VAL A 494 10.46 -17.92 4.18
CA VAL A 494 9.27 -18.40 4.89
C VAL A 494 9.62 -19.55 5.83
N LEU A 495 8.78 -19.87 6.81
CA LEU A 495 8.98 -21.05 7.65
C LEU A 495 8.54 -22.32 6.91
N ARG A 496 9.29 -23.41 7.07
CA ARG A 496 8.97 -24.68 6.41
C ARG A 496 7.68 -25.29 6.95
N SER A 497 7.46 -25.12 8.26
CA SER A 497 6.23 -25.48 8.98
C SER A 497 4.99 -24.78 8.46
N GLU A 498 5.07 -23.51 8.06
CA GLU A 498 3.94 -22.76 7.47
C GLU A 498 3.51 -23.37 6.12
N VAL A 499 4.48 -23.61 5.22
CA VAL A 499 4.21 -24.24 3.92
C VAL A 499 3.63 -25.64 4.12
N ASN A 500 4.25 -26.46 4.97
CA ASN A 500 3.77 -27.81 5.24
C ASN A 500 2.38 -27.80 5.88
N GLY A 501 2.11 -26.86 6.78
CA GLY A 501 0.81 -26.68 7.42
C GLY A 501 -0.29 -26.32 6.43
N ALA A 502 -0.03 -25.40 5.51
CA ALA A 502 -0.97 -25.02 4.45
C ALA A 502 -1.30 -26.21 3.53
N VAL A 503 -0.28 -26.96 3.09
CA VAL A 503 -0.46 -28.16 2.26
C VAL A 503 -1.28 -29.22 3.00
N ALA A 504 -0.90 -29.55 4.24
CA ALA A 504 -1.61 -30.55 5.04
C ALA A 504 -3.08 -30.17 5.26
N THR A 505 -3.33 -28.88 5.55
CA THR A 505 -4.68 -28.35 5.73
C THR A 505 -5.51 -28.48 4.45
N TYR A 506 -4.95 -28.11 3.30
CA TYR A 506 -5.66 -28.26 2.02
C TYR A 506 -6.03 -29.71 1.74
N LEU A 507 -5.06 -30.63 1.86
CA LEU A 507 -5.27 -32.06 1.60
C LEU A 507 -6.32 -32.65 2.53
N HIS A 508 -6.31 -32.25 3.81
CA HIS A 508 -7.33 -32.67 4.77
C HIS A 508 -8.73 -32.25 4.32
N LEU A 509 -8.90 -30.99 3.92
CA LEU A 509 -10.20 -30.45 3.52
C LEU A 509 -10.69 -30.97 2.17
N ALA A 510 -9.78 -31.08 1.19
CA ALA A 510 -10.10 -31.55 -0.16
C ALA A 510 -10.62 -33.00 -0.18
N THR A 511 -10.31 -33.80 0.85
CA THR A 511 -10.76 -35.19 0.98
C THR A 511 -12.11 -35.34 1.72
N GLN A 512 -12.59 -34.29 2.41
CA GLN A 512 -13.87 -34.33 3.12
C GLN A 512 -15.06 -34.42 2.16
N ARG A 513 -16.14 -35.09 2.58
CA ARG A 513 -17.35 -35.27 1.78
C ARG A 513 -18.61 -35.03 2.66
N PRO A 514 -19.42 -34.00 2.37
CA PRO A 514 -19.26 -33.02 1.30
C PRO A 514 -18.06 -32.08 1.56
N PRO A 515 -17.35 -31.62 0.50
CA PRO A 515 -16.23 -30.70 0.65
C PRO A 515 -16.71 -29.27 0.95
N GLU A 516 -16.04 -28.60 1.89
CA GLU A 516 -16.28 -27.19 2.22
C GLU A 516 -15.61 -26.27 1.19
N LEU A 517 -16.28 -26.04 0.06
CA LEU A 517 -15.68 -25.42 -1.12
C LEU A 517 -15.07 -24.03 -0.89
N GLU A 518 -15.65 -23.25 0.01
CA GLU A 518 -15.20 -21.89 0.31
C GLU A 518 -13.91 -21.91 1.12
N LEU A 519 -13.87 -22.71 2.20
CA LEU A 519 -12.65 -22.92 2.97
C LEU A 519 -11.55 -23.51 2.09
N ILE A 520 -11.88 -24.49 1.25
CA ILE A 520 -10.93 -25.08 0.31
C ILE A 520 -10.40 -24.02 -0.65
N SER A 521 -11.25 -23.17 -1.21
CA SER A 521 -10.82 -22.08 -2.10
C SER A 521 -9.89 -21.09 -1.40
N ARG A 522 -10.14 -20.81 -0.13
CA ARG A 522 -9.31 -19.91 0.68
C ARG A 522 -7.95 -20.54 0.99
N VAL A 523 -7.93 -21.77 1.50
CA VAL A 523 -6.68 -22.49 1.77
C VAL A 523 -5.91 -22.73 0.47
N TRP A 524 -6.59 -22.93 -0.65
CA TRP A 524 -5.96 -23.01 -1.96
C TRP A 524 -5.23 -21.74 -2.35
N LYS A 525 -5.81 -20.53 -2.13
CA LYS A 525 -5.10 -19.26 -2.34
C LYS A 525 -3.79 -19.19 -1.52
N VAL A 526 -3.82 -19.67 -0.28
CA VAL A 526 -2.62 -19.74 0.59
C VAL A 526 -1.59 -20.74 0.03
N VAL A 527 -2.03 -21.90 -0.47
CA VAL A 527 -1.12 -22.86 -1.11
C VAL A 527 -0.55 -22.30 -2.42
N GLU A 528 -1.34 -21.57 -3.20
CA GLU A 528 -0.90 -20.88 -4.42
C GLU A 528 0.17 -19.82 -4.11
N SER A 529 0.02 -19.04 -3.03
CA SER A 529 1.05 -18.08 -2.62
C SER A 529 2.36 -18.76 -2.24
N PHE A 530 2.31 -20.03 -1.79
CA PHE A 530 3.48 -20.87 -1.53
C PHE A 530 3.97 -21.70 -2.73
N GLN A 531 3.42 -21.54 -3.94
CA GLN A 531 3.77 -22.38 -5.10
C GLN A 531 5.29 -22.49 -5.33
N PHE A 532 6.03 -21.39 -5.14
CA PHE A 532 7.48 -21.37 -5.31
C PHE A 532 8.23 -22.33 -4.39
N TYR A 533 7.72 -22.58 -3.19
CA TYR A 533 8.39 -23.37 -2.14
C TYR A 533 7.98 -24.84 -2.14
N LEU A 534 6.99 -25.22 -2.96
CA LEU A 534 6.46 -26.58 -2.99
C LEU A 534 7.49 -27.55 -3.57
N SER A 535 7.74 -28.64 -2.83
CA SER A 535 8.50 -29.79 -3.34
C SER A 535 7.76 -30.51 -4.47
N SER A 536 8.48 -31.36 -5.21
CA SER A 536 7.87 -32.20 -6.25
C SER A 536 6.74 -33.07 -5.70
N ASP A 537 6.97 -33.73 -4.56
CA ASP A 537 5.99 -34.61 -3.92
C ASP A 537 4.74 -33.83 -3.49
N GLN A 538 4.92 -32.62 -2.94
CA GLN A 538 3.81 -31.75 -2.56
C GLN A 538 3.00 -31.29 -3.79
N CYS A 539 3.67 -30.91 -4.88
CA CYS A 539 2.98 -30.54 -6.11
C CYS A 539 2.11 -31.69 -6.62
N ASP A 540 2.63 -32.92 -6.62
CA ASP A 540 1.90 -34.10 -7.11
C ASP A 540 0.66 -34.38 -6.27
N VAL A 541 0.78 -34.45 -4.93
CA VAL A 541 -0.37 -34.71 -4.06
C VAL A 541 -1.43 -33.61 -4.10
N LEU A 542 -1.03 -32.33 -4.23
CA LEU A 542 -1.96 -31.21 -4.36
C LEU A 542 -2.72 -31.25 -5.68
N ASN A 543 -2.01 -31.53 -6.77
CA ASN A 543 -2.61 -31.64 -8.11
C ASN A 543 -3.63 -32.78 -8.17
N ASP A 544 -3.31 -33.94 -7.57
CA ASP A 544 -4.21 -35.09 -7.49
C ASP A 544 -5.44 -34.80 -6.63
N ALA A 545 -5.26 -34.25 -5.42
CA ALA A 545 -6.36 -33.88 -4.55
C ALA A 545 -7.30 -32.85 -5.20
N ARG A 546 -6.74 -31.86 -5.92
CA ARG A 546 -7.55 -30.89 -6.66
C ARG A 546 -8.33 -31.56 -7.79
N LYS A 547 -7.70 -32.47 -8.53
CA LYS A 547 -8.38 -33.19 -9.61
C LYS A 547 -9.59 -33.96 -9.09
N GLU A 548 -9.45 -34.66 -7.96
CA GLU A 548 -10.57 -35.36 -7.31
C GLU A 548 -11.68 -34.40 -6.87
N LEU A 549 -11.32 -33.22 -6.35
CA LEU A 549 -12.29 -32.18 -5.99
C LEU A 549 -13.06 -31.65 -7.21
N GLU A 550 -12.37 -31.44 -8.34
CA GLU A 550 -12.99 -30.97 -9.59
C GLU A 550 -13.90 -32.04 -10.22
N GLU A 551 -13.55 -33.32 -10.11
CA GLU A 551 -14.43 -34.43 -10.47
C GLU A 551 -15.71 -34.41 -9.62
N TRP A 552 -15.58 -34.24 -8.29
CA TRP A 552 -16.72 -34.10 -7.39
C TRP A 552 -17.58 -32.86 -7.73
N ARG A 553 -16.98 -31.70 -8.03
CA ARG A 553 -17.69 -30.47 -8.44
C ARG A 553 -18.45 -30.68 -9.74
N MET A 554 -17.85 -31.36 -10.72
CA MET A 554 -18.52 -31.65 -11.97
C MET A 554 -19.75 -32.54 -11.76
N GLU A 555 -19.63 -33.59 -10.94
CA GLU A 555 -20.72 -34.51 -10.62
C GLU A 555 -21.87 -33.83 -9.83
N ASN A 556 -21.56 -32.95 -8.89
CA ASN A 556 -22.54 -32.39 -7.95
C ASN A 556 -23.06 -31.00 -8.33
N MET A 557 -22.26 -30.23 -9.06
CA MET A 557 -22.52 -28.81 -9.37
C MET A 557 -22.48 -28.50 -10.87
N GLN A 558 -22.09 -29.45 -11.73
CA GLN A 558 -21.93 -29.23 -13.18
C GLN A 558 -21.00 -28.06 -13.51
N LEU A 559 -20.02 -27.83 -12.64
CA LEU A 559 -19.04 -26.76 -12.74
C LEU A 559 -17.64 -27.35 -12.60
N THR A 560 -16.70 -26.81 -13.36
CA THR A 560 -15.27 -27.12 -13.27
C THR A 560 -14.49 -25.82 -13.25
N ILE A 561 -13.60 -25.67 -12.29
CA ILE A 561 -12.62 -24.59 -12.25
C ILE A 561 -11.34 -25.11 -12.91
N ARG A 562 -10.87 -24.40 -13.94
CA ARG A 562 -9.64 -24.75 -14.65
C ARG A 562 -8.52 -23.85 -14.20
N GLU A 563 -7.59 -24.44 -13.46
CA GLU A 563 -6.36 -23.81 -13.05
C GLU A 563 -5.15 -24.61 -13.55
N ARG A 564 -3.98 -23.98 -13.53
CA ARG A 564 -2.74 -24.66 -13.90
C ARG A 564 -2.34 -25.64 -12.80
N SER A 565 -1.75 -26.77 -13.18
CA SER A 565 -1.12 -27.68 -12.22
C SER A 565 0.14 -27.06 -11.66
N PHE A 566 0.35 -27.24 -10.36
CA PHE A 566 1.61 -26.87 -9.72
C PHE A 566 2.76 -27.69 -10.29
N ARG A 567 3.93 -27.06 -10.33
CA ARG A 567 5.20 -27.66 -10.72
C ARG A 567 6.28 -27.11 -9.80
N PRO A 568 7.25 -27.94 -9.38
CA PRO A 568 8.36 -27.44 -8.58
C PRO A 568 9.16 -26.40 -9.38
N ASP A 569 9.60 -25.35 -8.70
CA ASP A 569 10.46 -24.32 -9.30
C ASP A 569 11.94 -24.71 -9.15
N SER A 570 12.68 -24.74 -10.25
CA SER A 570 14.10 -25.12 -10.23
C SER A 570 15.01 -24.11 -9.53
N ARG A 571 14.52 -22.91 -9.24
CA ARG A 571 15.25 -21.84 -8.52
C ARG A 571 15.12 -21.96 -7.00
N MET A 572 14.21 -22.81 -6.52
CA MET A 572 14.00 -23.02 -5.10
C MET A 572 15.20 -23.79 -4.49
N ASP A 573 15.74 -23.28 -3.39
CA ASP A 573 16.82 -23.89 -2.61
C ASP A 573 16.67 -23.59 -1.10
N ASP A 574 17.63 -24.05 -0.28
CA ASP A 574 17.55 -23.91 1.18
C ASP A 574 17.69 -22.46 1.68
N SER A 575 18.15 -21.51 0.86
CA SER A 575 18.28 -20.09 1.24
C SER A 575 16.94 -19.38 1.44
N TYR A 576 15.85 -20.01 1.00
CA TYR A 576 14.49 -19.47 1.10
C TYR A 576 13.77 -19.88 2.40
N TRP A 577 14.41 -20.66 3.27
CA TRP A 577 13.84 -21.04 4.56
C TRP A 577 14.36 -20.14 5.67
N LEU A 578 13.44 -19.69 6.54
CA LEU A 578 13.80 -19.14 7.84
C LEU A 578 14.25 -20.26 8.78
N PRO A 579 15.20 -20.00 9.70
CA PRO A 579 15.56 -20.94 10.73
C PRO A 579 14.36 -21.17 11.66
N GLU A 580 13.99 -22.43 11.86
CA GLU A 580 12.94 -22.79 12.81
C GLU A 580 13.54 -22.85 14.22
N SER A 581 12.83 -22.32 15.21
CA SER A 581 13.18 -22.50 16.61
C SER A 581 12.72 -23.90 17.03
N ASP A 582 13.64 -24.73 17.52
CA ASP A 582 13.32 -26.06 18.07
C ASP A 582 12.30 -26.01 19.22
#